data_AF-A0A251S7B4-F1
#
_entry.id   AF-A0A251S7B4-F1
#
_cell.length_a   1.000
_cell.length_b   1.000
_cell.length_c   1.000
_cell.angle_alpha   90.00
_cell.angle_beta   90.00
_cell.angle_gamma   90.00
#
_symmetry.space_group_name_H-M   'P 1'
#
loop_
_entity.id
_entity.type
_entity.pdbx_description
1 polymer ?
#
loop_
_entity_poly.entity_id
_entity_poly.type
_entity_poly.pdbx_seq_one_letter_code
_entity_poly.pdbx_strand_id
1 'polypeptide(L)'
;MKRKPVSARLRNKWKTKVFAVVLVGFCISTVLLMEAQYRQIGASSSRFSLFDRKPKIAFLFLARNRLPLDLLWHEFFEGGNENRFSIYVHSRPGFLLNKLTTRSTYFLDRQVNNSIQIYWGEASMIQAEIILLQHALMDPSNERFAFLSDSCIPLYNFSYTYDYIMSTSTSFVDSFADTKEGRYNPKMDPVIPANHWRKGSQWVILTRKHAEIIVKDDVVFPMFQQHCQRKSLPEFWRDRPVPADNSKEHNCIPDEHYVATLLAQKGLEGELTRRSLTHTSWDISSSKGRERQGWHPVTYKLADATPMLVQSIKDIDNIYYETEYRREWCTSKGKPAPCFLFARKFTRPAAMRLLKMSALGVSKEGSSYSFMR
;
A
#
# COMPACT_ATOMS: atom_id res chain seq x y z
N MET A 1 90.97 25.63 -21.93
CA MET A 1 89.87 24.99 -21.18
C MET A 1 88.52 25.48 -21.72
N LYS A 2 87.73 24.60 -22.35
CA LYS A 2 86.41 24.92 -22.93
C LYS A 2 85.32 24.89 -21.84
N ARG A 3 84.58 25.99 -21.61
CA ARG A 3 83.38 26.04 -20.77
C ARG A 3 82.17 25.51 -21.55
N LYS A 4 81.49 24.48 -21.04
CA LYS A 4 80.22 23.93 -21.59
C LYS A 4 79.01 24.81 -21.20
N PRO A 5 78.00 24.99 -22.08
CA PRO A 5 76.79 25.73 -21.73
C PRO A 5 75.73 24.80 -21.12
N VAL A 6 75.37 25.00 -19.85
CA VAL A 6 74.34 24.21 -19.13
C VAL A 6 72.92 24.83 -19.23
N SER A 7 72.77 25.97 -19.90
CA SER A 7 71.57 26.83 -19.76
C SER A 7 70.33 26.40 -20.60
N ALA A 8 70.47 25.67 -21.71
CA ALA A 8 69.32 25.41 -22.61
C ALA A 8 68.37 24.30 -22.14
N ARG A 9 68.87 23.27 -21.43
CA ARG A 9 68.11 22.04 -21.12
C ARG A 9 67.13 22.20 -19.95
N LEU A 10 67.45 23.05 -18.97
CA LEU A 10 66.58 23.34 -17.81
C LEU A 10 65.38 24.22 -18.19
N ARG A 11 65.60 25.21 -19.06
CA ARG A 11 64.55 26.13 -19.53
C ARG A 11 63.46 25.43 -20.35
N ASN A 12 63.83 24.44 -21.17
CA ASN A 12 62.84 23.66 -21.92
C ASN A 12 61.99 22.76 -21.02
N LYS A 13 62.61 22.08 -20.03
CA LYS A 13 61.87 21.27 -19.05
C LYS A 13 60.88 22.09 -18.22
N TRP A 14 61.22 23.33 -17.87
CA TRP A 14 60.33 24.21 -17.12
C TRP A 14 59.12 24.63 -17.98
N LYS A 15 59.34 25.00 -19.25
CA LYS A 15 58.26 25.30 -20.20
C LYS A 15 57.32 24.11 -20.42
N THR A 16 57.84 22.89 -20.56
CA THR A 16 57.02 21.68 -20.70
C THR A 16 56.18 21.39 -19.45
N LYS A 17 56.75 21.61 -18.25
CA LYS A 17 56.00 21.46 -16.98
C LYS A 17 54.89 22.50 -16.84
N VAL A 18 55.15 23.76 -17.17
CA VAL A 18 54.13 24.81 -17.13
C VAL A 18 53.01 24.50 -18.13
N PHE A 19 53.35 24.06 -19.34
CA PHE A 19 52.36 23.69 -20.36
C PHE A 19 51.48 22.51 -19.91
N ALA A 20 52.07 21.49 -19.27
CA ALA A 20 51.33 20.36 -18.73
C ALA A 20 50.37 20.76 -17.59
N VAL A 21 50.79 21.67 -16.71
CA VAL A 21 49.93 22.18 -15.61
C VAL A 21 48.75 22.99 -16.17
N VAL A 22 48.98 23.82 -17.19
CA VAL A 22 47.90 24.58 -17.84
C VAL A 22 46.89 23.66 -18.52
N LEU A 23 47.36 22.59 -19.19
CA LEU A 23 46.50 21.60 -19.83
C LEU A 23 45.63 20.84 -18.81
N VAL A 24 46.22 20.41 -17.68
CA VAL A 24 45.48 19.74 -16.61
C VAL A 24 44.46 20.69 -15.98
N GLY A 25 44.83 21.94 -15.74
CA GLY A 25 43.90 22.96 -15.23
C GLY A 25 42.72 23.21 -16.18
N PHE A 26 42.97 23.25 -17.48
CA PHE A 26 41.92 23.38 -18.49
C PHE A 26 40.98 22.16 -18.50
N CYS A 27 41.53 20.93 -18.44
CA CYS A 27 40.73 19.71 -18.36
C CYS A 27 39.87 19.63 -17.11
N ILE A 28 40.39 20.03 -15.95
CA ILE A 28 39.60 20.06 -14.70
C ILE A 28 38.49 21.10 -14.81
N SER A 29 38.78 22.28 -15.36
CA SER A 29 37.78 23.33 -15.55
C SER A 29 36.67 22.90 -16.51
N THR A 30 36.97 22.19 -17.59
CA THR A 30 35.95 21.70 -18.53
C THR A 30 35.09 20.60 -17.92
N VAL A 31 35.69 19.69 -17.13
CA VAL A 31 34.92 18.67 -16.39
C VAL A 31 33.97 19.31 -15.39
N LEU A 32 34.44 20.31 -14.61
CA LEU A 32 33.59 21.02 -13.65
C LEU A 32 32.48 21.83 -14.34
N LEU A 33 32.75 22.44 -15.49
CA LEU A 33 31.74 23.13 -16.30
C LEU A 33 30.70 22.14 -16.85
N MET A 34 31.12 20.98 -17.35
CA MET A 34 30.19 19.93 -17.79
C MET A 34 29.36 19.38 -16.64
N GLU A 35 29.94 19.17 -15.45
CA GLU A 35 29.20 18.73 -14.27
C GLU A 35 28.18 19.77 -13.81
N ALA A 36 28.54 21.05 -13.82
CA ALA A 36 27.64 22.15 -13.48
C ALA A 36 26.49 22.28 -14.49
N GLN A 37 26.78 22.20 -15.79
CA GLN A 37 25.76 22.18 -16.84
C GLN A 37 24.85 20.95 -16.74
N TYR A 38 25.41 19.77 -16.45
CA TYR A 38 24.63 18.54 -16.26
C TYR A 38 23.69 18.65 -15.05
N ARG A 39 24.16 19.20 -13.92
CA ARG A 39 23.32 19.48 -12.75
C ARG A 39 22.23 20.50 -13.04
N GLN A 40 22.53 21.54 -13.83
CA GLN A 40 21.57 22.56 -14.22
C GLN A 40 20.50 22.02 -15.18
N ILE A 41 20.88 21.15 -16.12
CA ILE A 41 19.95 20.44 -17.02
C ILE A 41 19.10 19.43 -16.23
N GLY A 42 19.68 18.68 -15.28
CA GLY A 42 18.93 17.78 -14.39
C GLY A 42 17.96 18.52 -13.46
N ALA A 43 18.35 19.69 -12.96
CA ALA A 43 17.49 20.57 -12.16
C ALA A 43 16.39 21.26 -12.98
N SER A 44 16.62 21.55 -14.25
CA SER A 44 15.62 22.15 -15.15
C SER A 44 14.62 21.09 -15.66
N SER A 45 15.11 19.90 -16.04
CA SER A 45 14.28 18.75 -16.46
C SER A 45 13.34 18.27 -15.33
N SER A 46 13.83 18.25 -14.08
CA SER A 46 13.00 17.91 -12.92
C SER A 46 11.94 18.98 -12.59
N ARG A 47 12.22 20.27 -12.82
CA ARG A 47 11.26 21.36 -12.57
C ARG A 47 10.18 21.49 -13.65
N PHE A 48 10.51 21.24 -14.92
CA PHE A 48 9.52 21.30 -16.02
C PHE A 48 8.54 20.12 -16.05
N SER A 49 8.85 19.02 -15.34
CA SER A 49 8.02 17.81 -15.30
C SER A 49 6.99 17.76 -14.16
N LEU A 50 7.09 18.62 -13.14
CA LEU A 50 6.26 18.51 -11.94
C LEU A 50 4.92 19.24 -12.03
N PHE A 51 4.77 20.20 -12.95
CA PHE A 51 3.59 21.07 -13.01
C PHE A 51 2.47 20.60 -13.94
N ASP A 52 2.69 19.56 -14.75
CA ASP A 52 1.69 19.06 -15.71
C ASP A 52 1.28 17.59 -15.50
N ARG A 53 1.81 16.94 -14.45
CA ARG A 53 1.43 15.55 -14.11
C ARG A 53 0.22 15.54 -13.19
N LYS A 54 -0.92 15.08 -13.70
CA LYS A 54 -2.10 14.81 -12.87
C LYS A 54 -1.75 13.69 -11.88
N PRO A 55 -1.89 13.90 -10.56
CA PRO A 55 -1.51 12.91 -9.58
C PRO A 55 -2.45 11.69 -9.66
N LYS A 56 -1.90 10.50 -9.52
CA LYS A 56 -2.60 9.22 -9.67
C LYS A 56 -2.71 8.48 -8.35
N ILE A 57 -3.70 7.61 -8.28
CA ILE A 57 -3.79 6.57 -7.24
C ILE A 57 -3.32 5.25 -7.85
N ALA A 58 -2.28 4.65 -7.29
CA ALA A 58 -1.89 3.28 -7.58
C ALA A 58 -2.78 2.30 -6.79
N PHE A 59 -3.57 1.51 -7.50
CA PHE A 59 -4.37 0.44 -6.93
C PHE A 59 -3.55 -0.85 -6.93
N LEU A 60 -3.20 -1.32 -5.73
CA LEU A 60 -2.30 -2.43 -5.47
C LEU A 60 -3.10 -3.64 -5.04
N PHE A 61 -3.37 -4.56 -5.96
CA PHE A 61 -4.16 -5.75 -5.70
C PHE A 61 -3.29 -6.91 -5.24
N LEU A 62 -3.57 -7.43 -4.06
CA LEU A 62 -3.03 -8.70 -3.59
C LEU A 62 -4.05 -9.81 -3.87
N ALA A 63 -3.74 -10.69 -4.82
CA ALA A 63 -4.60 -11.78 -5.26
C ALA A 63 -3.92 -13.12 -5.07
N ARG A 64 -4.66 -14.17 -4.69
CA ARG A 64 -4.07 -15.52 -4.67
C ARG A 64 -3.78 -16.01 -6.08
N ASN A 65 -4.77 -15.88 -6.97
CA ASN A 65 -4.73 -16.34 -8.35
C ASN A 65 -5.26 -15.23 -9.27
N ARG A 66 -6.52 -15.37 -9.68
CA ARG A 66 -7.29 -14.42 -10.50
C ARG A 66 -7.94 -13.35 -9.63
N LEU A 67 -8.40 -12.26 -10.25
CA LEU A 67 -9.29 -11.28 -9.63
C LEU A 67 -10.74 -11.67 -9.93
N PRO A 68 -11.46 -12.34 -9.01
CA PRO A 68 -12.80 -12.86 -9.27
C PRO A 68 -13.84 -11.75 -9.47
N LEU A 69 -13.52 -10.53 -9.01
CA LEU A 69 -14.37 -9.34 -9.06
C LEU A 69 -13.92 -8.35 -10.15
N ASP A 70 -13.13 -8.79 -11.12
CA ASP A 70 -12.56 -7.96 -12.19
C ASP A 70 -13.60 -7.15 -12.99
N LEU A 71 -14.78 -7.71 -13.25
CA LEU A 71 -15.90 -7.02 -13.91
C LEU A 71 -16.44 -5.85 -13.09
N LEU A 72 -16.53 -6.00 -11.76
CA LEU A 72 -17.00 -4.91 -10.92
C LEU A 72 -15.97 -3.77 -10.88
N TRP A 73 -14.69 -4.13 -10.85
CA TRP A 73 -13.60 -3.15 -10.92
C TRP A 73 -13.47 -2.51 -12.31
N HIS A 74 -13.85 -3.22 -13.38
CA HIS A 74 -13.92 -2.66 -14.73
C HIS A 74 -14.83 -1.43 -14.75
N GLU A 75 -16.07 -1.59 -14.28
CA GLU A 75 -17.07 -0.51 -14.20
C GLU A 75 -16.60 0.66 -13.33
N PHE A 76 -15.91 0.34 -12.22
CA PHE A 76 -15.30 1.37 -11.38
C PHE A 76 -14.26 2.19 -12.14
N PHE A 77 -13.33 1.54 -12.84
CA PHE A 77 -12.26 2.23 -13.58
C PHE A 77 -12.73 2.91 -14.86
N GLU A 78 -13.76 2.37 -15.53
CA GLU A 78 -14.40 2.99 -16.70
C GLU A 78 -15.05 4.33 -16.34
N GLY A 79 -15.61 4.46 -15.13
CA GLY A 79 -16.07 5.75 -14.60
C GLY A 79 -14.95 6.74 -14.26
N GLY A 80 -13.69 6.37 -14.44
CA GLY A 80 -12.50 7.19 -14.18
C GLY A 80 -11.80 7.65 -15.46
N ASN A 81 -11.02 8.72 -15.36
CA ASN A 81 -10.10 9.10 -16.43
C ASN A 81 -8.82 8.27 -16.30
N GLU A 82 -8.40 7.58 -17.37
CA GLU A 82 -7.22 6.70 -17.39
C GLU A 82 -5.93 7.37 -16.86
N ASN A 83 -5.84 8.71 -16.94
CA ASN A 83 -4.69 9.47 -16.44
C ASN A 83 -4.70 9.74 -14.93
N ARG A 84 -5.65 9.17 -14.16
CA ARG A 84 -5.78 9.38 -12.70
C ARG A 84 -5.50 8.14 -11.86
N PHE A 85 -5.16 7.00 -12.47
CA PHE A 85 -4.86 5.78 -11.72
C PHE A 85 -3.83 4.90 -12.43
N SER A 86 -3.27 3.97 -11.66
CA SER A 86 -2.47 2.87 -12.16
C SER A 86 -2.87 1.60 -11.41
N ILE A 87 -2.67 0.43 -12.03
CA ILE A 87 -3.10 -0.86 -11.46
C ILE A 87 -1.90 -1.79 -11.47
N TYR A 88 -1.65 -2.40 -10.31
CA TYR A 88 -0.60 -3.41 -10.12
C TYR A 88 -1.21 -4.59 -9.39
N VAL A 89 -0.89 -5.80 -9.84
CA VAL A 89 -1.44 -7.03 -9.26
C VAL A 89 -0.30 -7.95 -8.88
N HIS A 90 -0.30 -8.39 -7.62
CA HIS A 90 0.55 -9.47 -7.17
C HIS A 90 -0.31 -10.73 -7.08
N SER A 91 -0.04 -11.69 -7.96
CA SER A 91 -0.68 -13.00 -8.01
C SER A 91 0.33 -14.09 -7.63
N ARG A 92 -0.09 -15.35 -7.45
CA ARG A 92 0.88 -16.45 -7.31
C ARG A 92 1.91 -16.46 -8.47
N PRO A 93 3.14 -16.94 -8.25
CA PRO A 93 4.16 -17.04 -9.29
C PRO A 93 3.64 -17.77 -10.54
N GLY A 94 3.96 -17.24 -11.72
CA GLY A 94 3.58 -17.81 -13.02
C GLY A 94 2.13 -17.56 -13.45
N PHE A 95 1.30 -16.88 -12.64
CA PHE A 95 -0.03 -16.47 -13.07
C PHE A 95 0.05 -15.22 -13.97
N LEU A 96 -0.65 -15.25 -15.10
CA LEU A 96 -0.69 -14.14 -16.07
C LEU A 96 -2.11 -13.58 -16.18
N LEU A 97 -2.24 -12.25 -16.21
CA LEU A 97 -3.50 -11.56 -16.50
C LEU A 97 -3.58 -11.27 -17.99
N ASN A 98 -4.24 -12.15 -18.73
CA ASN A 98 -4.44 -12.04 -20.17
C ASN A 98 -5.93 -12.25 -20.52
N LYS A 99 -6.26 -12.23 -21.82
CA LYS A 99 -7.64 -12.37 -22.31
C LYS A 99 -8.33 -13.68 -21.89
N LEU A 100 -7.58 -14.70 -21.46
CA LEU A 100 -8.12 -15.97 -20.98
C LEU A 100 -8.41 -15.95 -19.47
N THR A 101 -7.73 -15.11 -18.70
CA THR A 101 -7.78 -15.13 -17.23
C THR A 101 -8.52 -13.94 -16.61
N THR A 102 -8.73 -12.85 -17.37
CA THR A 102 -9.56 -11.71 -16.98
C THR A 102 -10.46 -11.26 -18.12
N ARG A 103 -11.64 -10.74 -17.77
CA ARG A 103 -12.58 -10.12 -18.72
C ARG A 103 -12.42 -8.61 -18.82
N SER A 104 -11.65 -7.99 -17.93
CA SER A 104 -11.48 -6.55 -17.87
C SER A 104 -10.16 -6.15 -18.54
N THR A 105 -10.25 -5.24 -19.51
CA THR A 105 -9.09 -4.69 -20.21
C THR A 105 -8.13 -3.96 -19.28
N TYR A 106 -8.63 -3.37 -18.19
CA TYR A 106 -7.82 -2.65 -17.21
C TYR A 106 -6.81 -3.54 -16.47
N PHE A 107 -7.07 -4.84 -16.36
CA PHE A 107 -6.18 -5.78 -15.66
C PHE A 107 -5.23 -6.55 -16.59
N LEU A 108 -5.35 -6.40 -17.92
CA LEU A 108 -4.43 -7.04 -18.86
C LEU A 108 -3.00 -6.59 -18.59
N ASP A 109 -2.10 -7.56 -18.46
CA ASP A 109 -0.66 -7.35 -18.25
C ASP A 109 -0.31 -6.47 -17.04
N ARG A 110 -1.17 -6.46 -16.01
CA ARG A 110 -0.95 -5.71 -14.76
C ARG A 110 -0.27 -6.51 -13.65
N GLN A 111 0.03 -7.79 -13.89
CA GLN A 111 0.76 -8.62 -12.93
C GLN A 111 2.21 -8.15 -12.79
N VAL A 112 2.72 -8.10 -11.56
CA VAL A 112 4.14 -7.82 -11.30
C VAL A 112 4.98 -9.05 -11.62
N ASN A 113 6.15 -8.82 -12.22
CA ASN A 113 7.00 -9.87 -12.80
C ASN A 113 7.81 -10.69 -11.77
N ASN A 114 7.96 -10.20 -10.54
CA ASN A 114 8.71 -10.82 -9.45
C ASN A 114 7.79 -11.26 -8.30
N SER A 115 6.57 -11.69 -8.62
CA SER A 115 5.62 -12.20 -7.62
C SER A 115 6.16 -13.43 -6.88
N ILE A 116 5.86 -13.54 -5.58
CA ILE A 116 6.27 -14.65 -4.71
C ILE A 116 5.09 -15.49 -4.23
N GLN A 117 5.38 -16.70 -3.72
CA GLN A 117 4.36 -17.47 -3.01
C GLN A 117 4.09 -16.83 -1.64
N ILE A 118 2.83 -16.56 -1.34
CA ILE A 118 2.40 -15.97 -0.06
C ILE A 118 1.67 -17.00 0.80
N TYR A 119 1.81 -16.87 2.11
CA TYR A 119 1.15 -17.70 3.11
C TYR A 119 0.47 -16.80 4.16
N TRP A 120 -0.72 -17.20 4.61
CA TRP A 120 -1.49 -16.38 5.52
C TRP A 120 -0.88 -16.32 6.93
N GLY A 121 -0.71 -15.10 7.45
CA GLY A 121 -0.09 -14.86 8.75
C GLY A 121 1.42 -15.04 8.75
N GLU A 122 2.06 -14.94 7.58
CA GLU A 122 3.51 -14.99 7.42
C GLU A 122 4.05 -13.70 6.79
N ALA A 123 5.33 -13.42 7.03
CA ALA A 123 5.99 -12.21 6.51
C ALA A 123 6.07 -12.15 4.96
N SER A 124 5.80 -13.26 4.27
CA SER A 124 5.62 -13.29 2.82
C SER A 124 4.49 -12.37 2.35
N MET A 125 3.48 -12.11 3.18
CA MET A 125 2.43 -11.12 2.87
C MET A 125 2.99 -9.70 2.78
N ILE A 126 3.80 -9.28 3.76
CA ILE A 126 4.48 -7.97 3.74
C ILE A 126 5.41 -7.86 2.54
N GLN A 127 6.17 -8.93 2.24
CA GLN A 127 7.09 -8.93 1.10
C GLN A 127 6.35 -8.70 -0.24
N ALA A 128 5.20 -9.32 -0.42
CA ALA A 128 4.36 -9.11 -1.60
C ALA A 128 3.84 -7.66 -1.70
N GLU A 129 3.52 -7.04 -0.57
CA GLU A 129 3.12 -5.63 -0.49
C GLU A 129 4.28 -4.68 -0.83
N ILE A 130 5.48 -4.96 -0.33
CA ILE A 130 6.71 -4.22 -0.68
C ILE A 130 6.99 -4.31 -2.19
N ILE A 131 6.83 -5.50 -2.80
CA ILE A 131 6.98 -5.69 -4.25
C ILE A 131 5.98 -4.81 -5.02
N LEU A 132 4.72 -4.79 -4.61
CA LEU A 132 3.70 -3.93 -5.23
C LEU A 132 4.08 -2.45 -5.15
N LEU A 133 4.59 -1.99 -3.99
CA LEU A 133 5.04 -0.61 -3.81
C LEU A 133 6.26 -0.29 -4.68
N GLN A 134 7.24 -1.18 -4.77
CA GLN A 134 8.43 -1.01 -5.61
C GLN A 134 8.03 -0.75 -7.08
N HIS A 135 7.14 -1.56 -7.64
CA HIS A 135 6.65 -1.39 -9.01
C HIS A 135 5.83 -0.11 -9.17
N ALA A 136 4.98 0.21 -8.20
CA ALA A 136 4.12 1.39 -8.26
C ALA A 136 4.90 2.71 -8.10
N LEU A 137 5.99 2.73 -7.34
CA LEU A 137 6.82 3.92 -7.14
C LEU A 137 7.59 4.32 -8.41
N MET A 138 7.76 3.39 -9.36
CA MET A 138 8.40 3.67 -10.65
C MET A 138 7.62 4.67 -11.51
N ASP A 139 6.28 4.75 -11.39
CA ASP A 139 5.51 5.84 -12.01
C ASP A 139 5.54 7.07 -11.08
N PRO A 140 6.26 8.15 -11.47
CA PRO A 140 6.38 9.36 -10.66
C PRO A 140 5.07 10.13 -10.52
N SER A 141 4.03 9.78 -11.28
CA SER A 141 2.71 10.41 -11.21
C SER A 141 1.81 9.77 -10.16
N ASN A 142 2.09 8.53 -9.74
CA ASN A 142 1.41 7.96 -8.58
C ASN A 142 1.67 8.88 -7.39
N GLU A 143 0.73 9.11 -6.50
CA GLU A 143 0.92 9.91 -5.28
C GLU A 143 0.25 9.28 -4.06
N ARG A 144 -0.64 8.33 -4.33
CA ARG A 144 -1.35 7.52 -3.33
C ARG A 144 -1.27 6.05 -3.73
N PHE A 145 -1.19 5.17 -2.74
CA PHE A 145 -1.01 3.73 -2.93
C PHE A 145 -2.06 3.00 -2.11
N ALA A 146 -3.07 2.45 -2.77
CA ALA A 146 -4.23 1.83 -2.13
C ALA A 146 -4.14 0.31 -2.23
N PHE A 147 -3.96 -0.37 -1.10
CA PHE A 147 -3.94 -1.83 -1.04
C PHE A 147 -5.35 -2.42 -1.02
N LEU A 148 -5.57 -3.42 -1.86
CA LEU A 148 -6.86 -4.09 -2.03
C LEU A 148 -6.69 -5.61 -2.15
N SER A 149 -7.66 -6.35 -1.64
CA SER A 149 -7.73 -7.80 -1.81
C SER A 149 -8.52 -8.16 -3.08
N ASP A 150 -8.33 -9.39 -3.55
CA ASP A 150 -9.14 -10.01 -4.61
C ASP A 150 -10.66 -10.13 -4.29
N SER A 151 -11.06 -9.86 -3.05
CA SER A 151 -12.45 -9.90 -2.57
C SER A 151 -12.97 -8.52 -2.12
N CYS A 152 -12.26 -7.44 -2.45
CA CYS A 152 -12.68 -6.07 -2.19
C CYS A 152 -13.63 -5.55 -3.26
N ILE A 153 -14.61 -4.75 -2.84
CA ILE A 153 -15.48 -3.94 -3.69
C ILE A 153 -15.31 -2.45 -3.35
N PRO A 154 -15.40 -1.54 -4.32
CA PRO A 154 -15.63 -0.12 -4.08
C PRO A 154 -17.08 0.11 -3.67
N LEU A 155 -17.28 1.05 -2.74
CA LEU A 155 -18.61 1.47 -2.28
C LEU A 155 -19.13 2.69 -3.05
N TYR A 156 -18.23 3.43 -3.69
CA TYR A 156 -18.52 4.66 -4.43
C TYR A 156 -17.91 4.59 -5.83
N ASN A 157 -18.30 5.53 -6.69
CA ASN A 157 -17.68 5.68 -8.00
C ASN A 157 -16.23 6.16 -7.91
N PHE A 158 -15.51 6.10 -9.03
CA PHE A 158 -14.11 6.50 -9.10
C PHE A 158 -13.89 7.96 -8.73
N SER A 159 -14.68 8.89 -9.26
CA SER A 159 -14.47 10.32 -9.01
C SER A 159 -14.54 10.65 -7.52
N TYR A 160 -15.58 10.17 -6.82
CA TYR A 160 -15.72 10.36 -5.38
C TYR A 160 -14.55 9.74 -4.62
N THR A 161 -14.19 8.50 -4.95
CA THR A 161 -13.09 7.78 -4.30
C THR A 161 -11.76 8.50 -4.47
N TYR A 162 -11.48 8.96 -5.69
CA TYR A 162 -10.29 9.73 -6.03
C TYR A 162 -10.26 11.04 -5.26
N ASP A 163 -11.33 11.84 -5.34
CA ASP A 163 -11.38 13.15 -4.69
C ASP A 163 -11.28 13.03 -3.16
N TYR A 164 -11.84 11.97 -2.57
CA TYR A 164 -11.71 11.68 -1.14
C TYR A 164 -10.26 11.38 -0.77
N ILE A 165 -9.62 10.42 -1.42
CA ILE A 165 -8.25 9.98 -1.10
C ILE A 165 -7.24 11.12 -1.36
N MET A 166 -7.44 11.88 -2.42
CA MET A 166 -6.56 12.98 -2.81
C MET A 166 -6.78 14.27 -2.00
N SER A 167 -7.87 14.35 -1.22
CA SER A 167 -8.21 15.56 -0.45
C SER A 167 -7.38 15.77 0.82
N THR A 168 -6.65 14.75 1.28
CA THR A 168 -5.84 14.82 2.50
C THR A 168 -4.37 14.62 2.18
N SER A 169 -3.49 15.24 2.98
CA SER A 169 -2.04 15.02 2.95
C SER A 169 -1.59 13.80 3.76
N THR A 170 -2.47 13.22 4.58
CA THR A 170 -2.16 12.07 5.46
C THR A 170 -2.31 10.72 4.76
N SER A 171 -1.65 9.70 5.29
CA SER A 171 -1.97 8.30 4.95
C SER A 171 -3.16 7.81 5.77
N PHE A 172 -3.97 6.91 5.21
CA PHE A 172 -4.98 6.16 5.96
C PHE A 172 -4.37 4.82 6.41
N VAL A 173 -3.86 4.82 7.62
CA VAL A 173 -3.25 3.64 8.25
C VAL A 173 -3.95 3.45 9.57
N ASP A 174 -4.65 2.33 9.69
CA ASP A 174 -5.17 1.92 10.98
C ASP A 174 -3.99 1.63 11.92
N SER A 175 -3.97 2.27 13.08
CA SER A 175 -2.86 2.18 14.03
C SER A 175 -3.40 2.41 15.43
N PHE A 176 -3.17 1.45 16.33
CA PHE A 176 -3.52 1.54 17.75
C PHE A 176 -2.66 0.60 18.60
N ALA A 177 -2.60 0.87 19.90
CA ALA A 177 -1.91 0.00 20.85
C ALA A 177 -2.56 -1.40 20.89
N ASP A 178 -1.74 -2.45 20.71
CA ASP A 178 -2.19 -3.82 20.86
C ASP A 178 -2.06 -4.27 22.32
N THR A 179 -3.18 -4.37 23.02
CA THR A 179 -3.22 -4.80 24.42
C THR A 179 -3.41 -6.31 24.57
N LYS A 180 -3.52 -7.06 23.46
CA LYS A 180 -3.68 -8.52 23.51
C LYS A 180 -2.34 -9.17 23.86
N GLU A 181 -2.31 -9.85 25.00
CA GLU A 181 -1.15 -10.62 25.43
C GLU A 181 -0.74 -11.68 24.39
N GLY A 182 0.57 -11.87 24.22
CA GLY A 182 1.13 -12.96 23.42
C GLY A 182 1.23 -12.72 21.91
N ARG A 183 0.90 -11.52 21.39
CA ARG A 183 1.15 -11.17 19.96
C ARG A 183 2.56 -10.62 19.73
N TYR A 184 3.01 -9.69 20.58
CA TYR A 184 4.37 -9.18 20.54
C TYR A 184 5.36 -10.25 21.00
N ASN A 185 6.46 -10.42 20.25
CA ASN A 185 7.56 -11.31 20.59
C ASN A 185 8.71 -10.51 21.22
N PRO A 186 9.08 -10.76 22.50
CA PRO A 186 10.15 -10.03 23.18
C PRO A 186 11.52 -10.08 22.48
N LYS A 187 11.78 -11.07 21.62
CA LYS A 187 13.01 -11.13 20.81
C LYS A 187 13.12 -10.02 19.76
N MET A 188 12.04 -9.28 19.51
CA MET A 188 12.09 -8.10 18.66
C MET A 188 12.74 -6.90 19.36
N ASP A 189 12.85 -6.91 20.70
CA ASP A 189 13.57 -5.90 21.47
C ASP A 189 15.10 -6.10 21.35
N PRO A 190 15.92 -5.02 21.29
CA PRO A 190 15.54 -3.60 21.33
C PRO A 190 15.24 -3.00 19.94
N VAL A 191 15.26 -3.81 18.87
CA VAL A 191 15.13 -3.31 17.49
C VAL A 191 13.74 -2.75 17.24
N ILE A 192 12.68 -3.45 17.69
CA ILE A 192 11.30 -2.96 17.70
C ILE A 192 10.85 -2.98 19.17
N PRO A 193 11.02 -1.87 19.90
CA PRO A 193 10.58 -1.79 21.28
C PRO A 193 9.06 -1.99 21.42
N ALA A 194 8.62 -2.59 22.54
CA ALA A 194 7.21 -2.91 22.77
C ALA A 194 6.29 -1.66 22.75
N ASN A 195 6.79 -0.47 23.11
CA ASN A 195 6.02 0.78 23.07
C ASN A 195 5.76 1.28 21.63
N HIS A 196 6.54 0.84 20.65
CA HIS A 196 6.32 1.11 19.22
C HIS A 196 5.46 0.06 18.54
N TRP A 197 5.17 -1.06 19.21
CA TRP A 197 4.29 -2.09 18.69
C TRP A 197 2.88 -1.52 18.47
N ARG A 198 2.39 -1.61 17.23
CA ARG A 198 1.06 -1.16 16.85
C ARG A 198 0.33 -2.26 16.12
N LYS A 199 -0.99 -2.31 16.33
CA LYS A 199 -1.92 -3.07 15.51
C LYS A 199 -2.60 -2.16 14.51
N GLY A 200 -2.94 -2.72 13.36
CA GLY A 200 -3.66 -2.07 12.29
C GLY A 200 -4.32 -3.05 11.34
N SER A 201 -4.80 -2.50 10.24
CA SER A 201 -5.34 -3.22 9.11
C SER A 201 -4.25 -3.36 8.05
N GLN A 202 -4.17 -4.53 7.43
CA GLN A 202 -3.39 -4.76 6.22
C GLN A 202 -3.75 -3.76 5.10
N TRP A 203 -5.02 -3.36 5.02
CA TRP A 203 -5.57 -2.57 3.91
C TRP A 203 -5.37 -1.08 4.17
N VAL A 204 -4.18 -0.59 3.85
CA VAL A 204 -3.77 0.81 4.02
C VAL A 204 -3.84 1.60 2.72
N ILE A 205 -3.93 2.93 2.84
CA ILE A 205 -3.71 3.87 1.74
C ILE A 205 -2.58 4.81 2.12
N LEU A 206 -1.49 4.77 1.35
CA LEU A 206 -0.27 5.47 1.68
C LEU A 206 -0.06 6.69 0.78
N THR A 207 0.58 7.72 1.32
CA THR A 207 1.26 8.74 0.51
C THR A 207 2.54 8.18 -0.09
N ARG A 208 3.08 8.84 -1.14
CA ARG A 208 4.39 8.49 -1.70
C ARG A 208 5.49 8.44 -0.65
N LYS A 209 5.55 9.43 0.24
CA LYS A 209 6.54 9.48 1.32
C LYS A 209 6.53 8.20 2.17
N HIS A 210 5.35 7.75 2.60
CA HIS A 210 5.24 6.54 3.41
C HIS A 210 5.51 5.25 2.62
N ALA A 211 5.09 5.19 1.35
CA ALA A 211 5.42 4.08 0.46
C ALA A 211 6.94 3.92 0.28
N GLU A 212 7.67 5.02 0.09
CA GLU A 212 9.13 4.98 -0.02
C GLU A 212 9.82 4.53 1.27
N ILE A 213 9.32 4.94 2.43
CA ILE A 213 9.83 4.49 3.73
C ILE A 213 9.70 2.98 3.87
N ILE A 214 8.56 2.42 3.49
CA ILE A 214 8.31 0.97 3.56
C ILE A 214 9.24 0.21 2.62
N VAL A 215 9.45 0.69 1.39
CA VAL A 215 10.32 0.03 0.41
C VAL A 215 11.80 0.10 0.81
N LYS A 216 12.20 1.15 1.52
CA LYS A 216 13.58 1.37 2.01
C LYS A 216 13.83 0.71 3.37
N ASP A 217 12.85 0.03 3.96
CA ASP A 217 13.02 -0.59 5.28
C ASP A 217 13.91 -1.84 5.20
N ASP A 218 15.01 -1.79 5.93
CA ASP A 218 16.02 -2.84 6.07
C ASP A 218 16.19 -3.27 7.54
N VAL A 219 15.37 -2.76 8.46
CA VAL A 219 15.49 -3.01 9.90
C VAL A 219 14.23 -3.68 10.46
N VAL A 220 13.04 -3.11 10.26
CA VAL A 220 11.81 -3.60 10.91
C VAL A 220 11.31 -4.87 10.21
N PHE A 221 11.28 -4.89 8.89
CA PHE A 221 10.80 -6.04 8.11
C PHE A 221 11.59 -7.33 8.39
N PRO A 222 12.94 -7.33 8.42
CA PRO A 222 13.70 -8.52 8.83
C PRO A 222 13.33 -9.06 10.22
N MET A 223 13.05 -8.18 11.19
CA MET A 223 12.60 -8.61 12.52
C MET A 223 11.22 -9.28 12.47
N PHE A 224 10.30 -8.75 11.66
CA PHE A 224 9.01 -9.40 11.40
C PHE A 224 9.20 -10.78 10.75
N GLN A 225 10.10 -10.91 9.76
CA GLN A 225 10.40 -12.20 9.12
C GLN A 225 10.93 -13.24 10.13
N GLN A 226 11.78 -12.82 11.05
CA GLN A 226 12.42 -13.72 12.00
C GLN A 226 11.54 -14.08 13.19
N HIS A 227 10.70 -13.15 13.68
CA HIS A 227 10.08 -13.28 15.00
C HIS A 227 8.56 -13.10 15.02
N CYS A 228 7.96 -12.56 13.97
CA CYS A 228 6.51 -12.41 13.86
C CYS A 228 5.92 -13.52 12.96
N GLN A 229 5.52 -14.61 13.58
CA GLN A 229 4.88 -15.73 12.89
C GLN A 229 3.60 -16.12 13.60
N ARG A 230 2.60 -16.52 12.81
CA ARG A 230 1.36 -17.07 13.34
C ARG A 230 1.61 -18.44 14.00
N LYS A 231 0.89 -18.76 15.07
CA LYS A 231 0.88 -20.12 15.63
C LYS A 231 0.33 -21.14 14.62
N SER A 232 0.89 -22.34 14.63
CA SER A 232 0.33 -23.49 13.92
C SER A 232 -1.08 -23.74 14.44
N LEU A 233 -2.10 -23.49 13.60
CA LEU A 233 -3.49 -23.67 13.97
C LEU A 233 -3.91 -25.13 13.79
N PRO A 234 -4.86 -25.63 14.59
CA PRO A 234 -5.36 -26.98 14.44
C PRO A 234 -6.06 -27.31 13.12
N GLU A 235 -6.42 -26.29 12.34
CA GLU A 235 -7.01 -26.50 11.02
C GLU A 235 -5.93 -26.72 9.94
N PHE A 236 -4.66 -26.42 10.27
CA PHE A 236 -3.51 -26.43 9.38
C PHE A 236 -2.36 -27.31 9.90
N TRP A 237 -2.61 -28.34 10.74
CA TRP A 237 -1.56 -29.22 11.30
C TRP A 237 -0.68 -29.90 10.24
N ARG A 238 -1.16 -30.01 8.99
CA ARG A 238 -0.39 -30.62 7.90
C ARG A 238 0.72 -29.72 7.37
N ASP A 239 0.65 -28.41 7.61
CA ASP A 239 1.60 -27.44 7.05
C ASP A 239 2.81 -27.21 7.97
N ARG A 240 2.66 -27.43 9.30
CA ARG A 240 3.75 -27.35 10.28
C ARG A 240 3.53 -28.35 11.43
N PRO A 241 4.53 -29.18 11.78
CA PRO A 241 4.46 -30.00 12.98
C PRO A 241 4.32 -29.09 14.21
N VAL A 242 3.39 -29.41 15.10
CA VAL A 242 3.22 -28.62 16.32
C VAL A 242 4.36 -28.93 17.28
N PRO A 243 5.10 -27.91 17.75
CA PRO A 243 6.21 -28.13 18.65
C PRO A 243 5.73 -28.75 19.97
N ALA A 244 6.58 -29.57 20.58
CA ALA A 244 6.31 -30.18 21.88
C ALA A 244 6.16 -29.15 23.02
N ASP A 245 6.68 -27.92 22.83
CA ASP A 245 6.51 -26.77 23.72
C ASP A 245 5.97 -25.57 22.93
N ASN A 246 4.70 -25.21 23.15
CA ASN A 246 4.03 -24.08 22.51
C ASN A 246 3.98 -22.82 23.40
N SER A 247 4.59 -22.87 24.59
CA SER A 247 4.60 -21.77 25.57
C SER A 247 5.40 -20.56 25.07
N LYS A 248 6.35 -20.78 24.17
CA LYS A 248 7.23 -19.76 23.57
C LYS A 248 6.77 -19.27 22.19
N GLU A 249 5.69 -19.82 21.64
CA GLU A 249 5.13 -19.29 20.40
C GLU A 249 4.30 -18.04 20.70
N HIS A 250 4.51 -16.98 19.90
CA HIS A 250 3.71 -15.77 19.92
C HIS A 250 2.81 -15.78 18.70
N ASN A 251 1.51 -15.49 18.84
CA ASN A 251 0.58 -15.53 17.71
C ASN A 251 0.57 -14.20 16.96
N CYS A 252 1.66 -13.94 16.22
CA CYS A 252 1.87 -12.68 15.54
C CYS A 252 1.33 -12.71 14.10
N ILE A 253 0.56 -11.69 13.70
CA ILE A 253 -0.02 -11.58 12.35
C ILE A 253 0.67 -10.42 11.62
N PRO A 254 1.76 -10.68 10.87
CA PRO A 254 2.69 -9.65 10.41
C PRO A 254 2.03 -8.53 9.59
N ASP A 255 1.12 -8.89 8.69
CA ASP A 255 0.37 -7.96 7.81
C ASP A 255 -0.60 -7.04 8.57
N GLU A 256 -1.01 -7.39 9.79
CA GLU A 256 -1.85 -6.55 10.66
C GLU A 256 -1.03 -5.64 11.60
N HIS A 257 0.31 -5.65 11.50
CA HIS A 257 1.17 -4.98 12.47
C HIS A 257 2.32 -4.17 11.85
N TYR A 258 2.89 -4.64 10.73
CA TYR A 258 4.13 -4.09 10.17
C TYR A 258 4.05 -2.61 9.82
N VAL A 259 3.10 -2.19 8.98
CA VAL A 259 3.04 -0.80 8.50
C VAL A 259 2.83 0.18 9.64
N ALA A 260 1.90 -0.12 10.56
CA ALA A 260 1.63 0.73 11.72
C ALA A 260 2.84 0.82 12.66
N THR A 261 3.51 -0.31 12.91
CA THR A 261 4.69 -0.39 13.79
C THR A 261 5.89 0.36 13.19
N LEU A 262 6.18 0.17 11.90
CA LEU A 262 7.26 0.86 11.21
C LEU A 262 7.06 2.39 11.26
N LEU A 263 5.85 2.88 10.98
CA LEU A 263 5.58 4.31 10.99
C LEU A 263 5.60 4.90 12.40
N ALA A 264 5.17 4.14 13.42
CA ALA A 264 5.32 4.53 14.81
C ALA A 264 6.79 4.63 15.22
N GLN A 265 7.61 3.66 14.84
CA GLN A 265 9.04 3.64 15.12
C GLN A 265 9.81 4.76 14.41
N LYS A 266 9.32 5.23 13.26
CA LYS A 266 9.87 6.42 12.56
C LYS A 266 9.33 7.75 13.13
N GLY A 267 8.44 7.72 14.13
CA GLY A 267 7.84 8.93 14.72
C GLY A 267 6.83 9.62 13.80
N LEU A 268 6.22 8.90 12.87
CA LEU A 268 5.36 9.45 11.81
C LEU A 268 3.87 9.28 12.10
N GLU A 269 3.47 8.92 13.32
CA GLU A 269 2.06 8.74 13.69
C GLU A 269 1.23 10.01 13.47
N GLY A 270 1.86 11.20 13.58
CA GLY A 270 1.22 12.49 13.32
C GLY A 270 0.88 12.76 11.84
N GLU A 271 1.39 11.95 10.92
CA GLU A 271 1.11 12.05 9.47
C GLU A 271 0.02 11.06 9.01
N LEU A 272 -0.65 10.40 9.96
CA LEU A 272 -1.65 9.36 9.71
C LEU A 272 -3.04 9.86 10.11
N THR A 273 -4.01 9.60 9.24
CA THR A 273 -5.39 9.42 9.69
C THR A 273 -5.48 7.98 10.18
N ARG A 274 -5.61 7.81 11.50
CA ARG A 274 -5.47 6.54 12.22
C ARG A 274 -6.69 5.62 12.07
N ARG A 275 -7.01 5.29 10.82
CA ARG A 275 -8.06 4.36 10.38
C ARG A 275 -7.81 3.85 8.97
N SER A 276 -8.42 2.71 8.64
CA SER A 276 -8.48 2.20 7.27
C SER A 276 -9.72 2.73 6.53
N LEU A 277 -9.63 2.85 5.19
CA LEU A 277 -10.79 3.10 4.33
C LEU A 277 -11.47 1.81 3.84
N THR A 278 -11.07 0.65 4.34
CA THR A 278 -11.63 -0.66 3.96
C THR A 278 -12.46 -1.26 5.09
N HIS A 279 -13.78 -1.31 4.91
CA HIS A 279 -14.69 -1.94 5.85
C HIS A 279 -14.50 -3.45 5.92
N THR A 280 -14.45 -3.98 7.13
CA THR A 280 -14.36 -5.41 7.43
C THR A 280 -15.36 -5.77 8.52
N SER A 281 -16.32 -6.65 8.23
CA SER A 281 -17.23 -7.15 9.25
C SER A 281 -16.63 -8.35 9.98
N TRP A 282 -16.62 -8.25 11.30
CA TRP A 282 -16.34 -9.34 12.22
C TRP A 282 -17.58 -9.74 13.02
N ASP A 283 -18.72 -9.07 12.81
CA ASP A 283 -19.93 -9.28 13.61
C ASP A 283 -20.65 -10.56 13.19
N ILE A 284 -20.84 -11.43 14.18
CA ILE A 284 -21.45 -12.75 14.10
C ILE A 284 -22.99 -12.64 14.05
N SER A 285 -23.56 -11.51 14.50
CA SER A 285 -25.01 -11.30 14.65
C SER A 285 -25.79 -11.37 13.32
N SER A 286 -25.20 -10.94 12.20
CA SER A 286 -25.83 -11.01 10.87
C SER A 286 -25.73 -12.40 10.23
N SER A 287 -24.99 -13.34 10.82
CA SER A 287 -24.89 -14.70 10.31
C SER A 287 -25.90 -15.61 11.00
N LYS A 288 -26.97 -16.00 10.28
CA LYS A 288 -27.98 -16.99 10.73
C LYS A 288 -27.43 -18.42 10.95
N GLY A 289 -26.13 -18.58 11.18
CA GLY A 289 -25.49 -19.89 11.39
C GLY A 289 -24.48 -19.81 12.52
N ARG A 290 -24.61 -20.70 13.51
CA ARG A 290 -23.74 -20.84 14.69
C ARG A 290 -22.27 -21.23 14.35
N GLU A 291 -21.91 -21.35 13.08
CA GLU A 291 -20.62 -21.89 12.60
C GLU A 291 -19.56 -20.83 12.25
N ARG A 292 -19.79 -19.53 12.48
CA ARG A 292 -18.88 -18.46 12.04
C ARG A 292 -18.09 -17.75 13.16
N GLN A 293 -17.73 -18.46 14.22
CA GLN A 293 -16.65 -18.01 15.11
C GLN A 293 -15.32 -18.44 14.51
N GLY A 294 -14.52 -17.50 13.97
CA GLY A 294 -13.26 -17.86 13.32
C GLY A 294 -12.26 -16.72 13.18
N TRP A 295 -11.04 -17.08 12.80
CA TRP A 295 -9.90 -16.18 12.55
C TRP A 295 -10.05 -15.32 11.29
N HIS A 296 -11.24 -15.31 10.69
CA HIS A 296 -11.50 -14.67 9.41
C HIS A 296 -12.76 -13.82 9.47
N PRO A 297 -12.74 -12.64 8.83
CA PRO A 297 -13.91 -11.80 8.79
C PRO A 297 -15.01 -12.43 7.92
N VAL A 298 -16.25 -11.98 8.16
CA VAL A 298 -17.45 -12.48 7.52
C VAL A 298 -17.32 -12.38 6.00
N THR A 299 -17.63 -13.49 5.32
CA THR A 299 -17.71 -13.52 3.86
C THR A 299 -19.14 -13.31 3.40
N TYR A 300 -19.37 -12.20 2.69
CA TYR A 300 -20.66 -11.85 2.10
C TYR A 300 -20.94 -12.72 0.86
N LYS A 301 -21.99 -13.53 0.97
CA LYS A 301 -22.50 -14.41 -0.09
C LYS A 301 -23.58 -13.67 -0.89
N LEU A 302 -24.09 -14.35 -1.92
CA LEU A 302 -25.14 -13.82 -2.81
C LEU A 302 -26.34 -13.25 -2.05
N ALA A 303 -26.79 -13.93 -0.99
CA ALA A 303 -27.95 -13.52 -0.21
C ALA A 303 -27.70 -12.24 0.61
N ASP A 304 -26.46 -12.04 1.05
CA ASP A 304 -26.07 -10.93 1.93
C ASP A 304 -25.93 -9.61 1.14
N ALA A 305 -25.52 -9.70 -0.13
CA ALA A 305 -25.33 -8.57 -1.05
C ALA A 305 -26.65 -7.85 -1.41
N THR A 306 -27.09 -6.97 -0.53
CA THR A 306 -28.31 -6.16 -0.68
C THR A 306 -27.98 -4.67 -0.69
N PRO A 307 -28.85 -3.81 -1.25
CA PRO A 307 -28.68 -2.36 -1.15
C PRO A 307 -28.63 -1.87 0.31
N MET A 308 -29.44 -2.49 1.18
CA MET A 308 -29.44 -2.19 2.62
C MET A 308 -28.09 -2.47 3.28
N LEU A 309 -27.42 -3.59 2.95
CA LEU A 309 -26.07 -3.87 3.44
C LEU A 309 -25.07 -2.81 2.96
N VAL A 310 -25.13 -2.44 1.69
CA VAL A 310 -24.22 -1.41 1.15
C VAL A 310 -24.48 -0.08 1.85
N GLN A 311 -25.74 0.29 2.03
CA GLN A 311 -26.12 1.53 2.72
C GLN A 311 -25.68 1.51 4.19
N SER A 312 -25.89 0.41 4.91
CA SER A 312 -25.48 0.31 6.32
C SER A 312 -23.96 0.45 6.50
N ILE A 313 -23.16 0.01 5.54
CA ILE A 313 -21.70 0.23 5.56
C ILE A 313 -21.37 1.70 5.29
N LYS A 314 -22.09 2.34 4.37
CA LYS A 314 -21.90 3.76 4.01
C LYS A 314 -22.33 4.74 5.10
N ASP A 315 -23.30 4.35 5.92
CA ASP A 315 -23.82 5.14 7.03
C ASP A 315 -22.87 5.19 8.24
N ILE A 316 -21.80 4.38 8.23
CA ILE A 316 -20.78 4.41 9.29
C ILE A 316 -19.96 5.71 9.18
N ASP A 317 -20.09 6.57 10.18
CA ASP A 317 -19.47 7.89 10.28
C ASP A 317 -18.37 7.98 11.34
N ASN A 318 -18.16 6.92 12.14
CA ASN A 318 -17.09 6.83 13.11
C ASN A 318 -16.61 5.40 13.36
N ILE A 319 -15.38 5.27 13.87
CA ILE A 319 -14.76 4.00 14.26
C ILE A 319 -14.34 4.08 15.73
N TYR A 320 -14.67 3.06 16.52
CA TYR A 320 -14.29 2.99 17.92
C TYR A 320 -13.13 2.02 18.14
N TYR A 321 -12.06 2.53 18.75
CA TYR A 321 -10.85 1.78 19.12
C TYR A 321 -10.88 1.46 20.60
N GLU A 322 -11.35 0.26 20.92
CA GLU A 322 -11.54 -0.20 22.31
C GLU A 322 -10.28 -0.11 23.16
N THR A 323 -9.12 -0.47 22.59
CA THR A 323 -7.85 -0.52 23.34
C THR A 323 -7.31 0.85 23.74
N GLU A 324 -7.80 1.92 23.10
CA GLU A 324 -7.38 3.30 23.36
C GLU A 324 -8.52 4.17 23.87
N TYR A 325 -9.73 3.61 24.02
CA TYR A 325 -10.96 4.35 24.31
C TYR A 325 -11.15 5.56 23.36
N ARG A 326 -10.71 5.42 22.11
CA ARG A 326 -10.68 6.51 21.11
C ARG A 326 -11.78 6.30 20.08
N ARG A 327 -12.55 7.36 19.82
CA ARG A 327 -13.50 7.40 18.71
C ARG A 327 -12.97 8.30 17.60
N GLU A 328 -12.79 7.70 16.43
CA GLU A 328 -12.34 8.38 15.23
C GLU A 328 -13.55 8.77 14.38
N TRP A 329 -13.90 10.05 14.39
CA TRP A 329 -14.97 10.60 13.55
C TRP A 329 -14.45 10.85 12.13
N CYS A 330 -15.14 10.28 11.15
CA CYS A 330 -14.68 10.30 9.78
C CYS A 330 -15.01 11.64 9.12
N THR A 331 -13.97 12.30 8.63
CA THR A 331 -14.09 13.58 7.95
C THR A 331 -13.31 13.59 6.64
N SER A 332 -13.75 14.42 5.72
CA SER A 332 -13.02 14.77 4.50
C SER A 332 -13.15 16.28 4.29
N LYS A 333 -12.03 16.97 4.05
CA LYS A 333 -11.97 18.44 3.91
C LYS A 333 -12.66 19.19 5.08
N GLY A 334 -12.49 18.67 6.30
CA GLY A 334 -13.07 19.25 7.53
C GLY A 334 -14.58 19.08 7.69
N LYS A 335 -15.25 18.29 6.83
CA LYS A 335 -16.68 18.00 6.92
C LYS A 335 -16.93 16.52 7.26
N PRO A 336 -18.04 16.18 7.95
CA PRO A 336 -18.44 14.79 8.15
C PRO A 336 -18.47 14.04 6.82
N ALA A 337 -17.91 12.83 6.81
CA ALA A 337 -17.83 12.01 5.61
C ALA A 337 -17.89 10.51 5.98
N PRO A 338 -18.29 9.63 5.06
CA PRO A 338 -18.27 8.19 5.27
C PRO A 338 -16.88 7.68 5.66
N CYS A 339 -16.83 6.67 6.54
CA CYS A 339 -15.57 6.08 6.97
C CYS A 339 -14.91 5.21 5.91
N PHE A 340 -15.68 4.50 5.10
CA PHE A 340 -15.14 3.46 4.24
C PHE A 340 -15.41 3.77 2.77
N LEU A 341 -14.39 3.59 1.93
CA LEU A 341 -14.51 3.68 0.47
C LEU A 341 -14.56 2.29 -0.18
N PHE A 342 -14.05 1.28 0.53
CA PHE A 342 -14.03 -0.10 0.10
C PHE A 342 -14.64 -1.00 1.16
N ALA A 343 -15.13 -2.17 0.75
CA ALA A 343 -15.53 -3.23 1.66
C ALA A 343 -14.96 -4.57 1.16
N ARG A 344 -14.57 -5.47 2.07
CA ARG A 344 -13.91 -6.73 1.71
C ARG A 344 -14.76 -7.96 1.98
N LYS A 345 -14.24 -9.11 1.51
CA LYS A 345 -14.81 -10.46 1.68
C LYS A 345 -16.12 -10.67 0.93
N PHE A 346 -16.25 -10.10 -0.27
CA PHE A 346 -17.37 -10.39 -1.17
C PHE A 346 -17.03 -11.55 -2.10
N THR A 347 -17.93 -12.52 -2.17
CA THR A 347 -17.86 -13.58 -3.19
C THR A 347 -18.20 -13.03 -4.58
N ARG A 348 -17.76 -13.72 -5.64
CA ARG A 348 -18.13 -13.36 -7.03
C ARG A 348 -19.66 -13.25 -7.22
N PRO A 349 -20.50 -14.21 -6.77
CA PRO A 349 -21.95 -14.06 -6.87
C PRO A 349 -22.49 -12.80 -6.14
N ALA A 350 -21.95 -12.49 -4.96
CA ALA A 350 -22.33 -11.30 -4.19
C ALA A 350 -22.03 -10.00 -4.97
N ALA A 351 -20.80 -9.87 -5.47
CA ALA A 351 -20.39 -8.72 -6.27
C ALA A 351 -21.21 -8.58 -7.57
N MET A 352 -21.48 -9.69 -8.27
CA MET A 352 -22.30 -9.66 -9.49
C MET A 352 -23.74 -9.22 -9.22
N ARG A 353 -24.30 -9.57 -8.05
CA ARG A 353 -25.62 -9.08 -7.63
C ARG A 353 -25.62 -7.57 -7.42
N LEU A 354 -24.61 -7.03 -6.73
CA LEU A 354 -24.47 -5.58 -6.53
C LEU A 354 -24.32 -4.84 -7.85
N LEU A 355 -23.51 -5.38 -8.78
CA LEU A 355 -23.31 -4.78 -10.10
C LEU A 355 -24.59 -4.72 -10.92
N LYS A 356 -25.40 -5.79 -10.89
CA LYS A 356 -26.71 -5.79 -11.57
C LYS A 356 -27.65 -4.76 -10.96
N MET A 357 -27.65 -4.59 -9.63
CA MET A 357 -28.51 -3.61 -8.97
C MET A 357 -28.13 -2.17 -9.31
N SER A 358 -26.84 -1.86 -9.41
CA SER A 358 -26.37 -0.54 -9.85
C SER A 358 -26.69 -0.27 -11.32
N ALA A 359 -26.50 -1.26 -12.20
CA ALA A 359 -26.82 -1.14 -13.63
C ALA A 359 -28.33 -0.97 -13.90
N LEU A 360 -29.18 -1.55 -13.06
CA LEU A 360 -30.64 -1.43 -13.15
C LEU A 360 -31.20 -0.15 -12.50
N GLY A 361 -30.35 0.78 -12.03
CA GLY A 361 -30.79 2.07 -11.50
C GLY A 361 -31.52 2.02 -10.14
N VAL A 362 -31.54 0.86 -9.47
CA VAL A 362 -32.32 0.61 -8.24
C VAL A 362 -31.77 1.38 -7.02
N SER A 363 -30.68 2.12 -7.16
CA SER A 363 -30.11 2.97 -6.11
C SER A 363 -30.53 4.45 -6.16
N LYS A 364 -31.51 4.84 -7.01
CA LYS A 364 -32.00 6.23 -7.09
C LYS A 364 -33.30 6.52 -6.33
N GLU A 365 -33.97 5.53 -5.75
CA GLU A 365 -35.21 5.74 -4.98
C GLU A 365 -34.97 5.48 -3.49
N GLY A 366 -34.64 6.54 -2.76
CA GLY A 366 -34.44 6.48 -1.32
C GLY A 366 -34.29 7.85 -0.66
N SER A 367 -34.88 8.90 -1.23
CA SER A 367 -35.00 10.22 -0.59
C SER A 367 -36.25 10.93 -1.09
N SER A 368 -37.42 10.40 -0.73
CA SER A 368 -38.69 11.12 -0.83
C SER A 368 -39.71 10.47 0.09
N TYR A 369 -39.69 10.84 1.37
CA TYR A 369 -40.87 10.98 2.23
C TYR A 369 -40.47 11.97 3.33
N SER A 370 -40.64 13.27 3.06
CA SER A 370 -41.83 14.07 3.39
C SER A 370 -42.05 14.21 4.89
N PHE A 371 -41.68 15.38 5.40
CA PHE A 371 -42.36 16.06 6.49
C PHE A 371 -43.88 15.95 6.30
N MET A 372 -44.60 15.45 7.32
CA MET A 372 -45.94 15.89 7.77
C MET A 372 -46.51 14.88 8.77
N ARG A 373 -46.20 15.07 10.06
CA ARG A 373 -47.15 15.40 11.14
C ARG A 373 -46.42 15.40 12.48
#